data_AF-A0A1D1VFI9-F1
#
_entry.id   AF-A0A1D1VFI9-F1
#
_cell.length_a   1.000
_cell.length_b   1.000
_cell.length_c   1.000
_cell.angle_alpha   90.00
_cell.angle_beta   90.00
_cell.angle_gamma   90.00
#
_symmetry.space_group_name_H-M   'P 1'
#
loop_
_entity.id
_entity.type
_entity.pdbx_description
1 polymer ?
#
loop_
_entity_poly.entity_id
_entity_poly.type
_entity_poly.pdbx_seq_one_letter_code
_entity_poly.pdbx_strand_id
1 'polypeptide(L)'
;MEEMVNEIAQRAISAYNWTIYPQFRHNLLSLSAYETVLNESYGELEHLSGRDFAKRFWSRTFRLPSRDRETTEVGYPVAHIWIKQFDPDTSRFLPVLKYDALSGRLEQCSDCRNVTWPRGTFPPPVVPVCGYHHELCQEQDRRHFALIGALAGVMAVILTAAIYINRFLIRKAGTNTGPWWLLDDSLRTAGMKQKKQRRLSDKEYTVHTHNTIPEASILTVK
;
A
#
# COMPACT_ATOMS: atom_id res chain seq x y z
N MET A 1 -46.58 -27.21 -5.16
CA MET A 1 -45.91 -25.89 -5.03
C MET A 1 -45.19 -25.51 -6.31
N GLU A 2 -44.41 -26.40 -6.93
CA GLU A 2 -43.80 -26.15 -8.25
C GLU A 2 -44.83 -25.86 -9.36
N GLU A 3 -45.98 -26.53 -9.33
CA GLU A 3 -47.07 -26.33 -10.28
C GLU A 3 -47.65 -24.90 -10.22
N MET A 4 -47.93 -24.39 -9.02
CA MET A 4 -48.40 -23.01 -8.80
C MET A 4 -47.36 -21.97 -9.26
N VAL A 5 -46.07 -22.23 -9.03
CA VAL A 5 -44.98 -21.35 -9.49
C VAL A 5 -44.92 -21.31 -11.02
N ASN A 6 -45.16 -22.45 -11.69
CA ASN A 6 -45.22 -22.52 -13.15
C ASN A 6 -46.44 -21.78 -13.71
N GLU A 7 -47.61 -21.86 -13.08
CA GLU A 7 -48.79 -21.09 -13.50
C GLU A 7 -48.58 -19.59 -13.36
N ILE A 8 -48.01 -19.13 -12.24
CA ILE A 8 -47.68 -17.72 -12.02
C ILE A 8 -46.67 -17.25 -13.07
N ALA A 9 -45.66 -18.06 -13.39
CA ALA A 9 -44.68 -17.75 -14.43
C ALA A 9 -45.31 -17.65 -15.82
N GLN A 10 -46.19 -18.59 -16.19
CA GLN A 10 -46.89 -18.56 -17.48
C GLN A 10 -47.81 -17.35 -17.59
N ARG A 11 -48.50 -16.96 -16.51
CA ARG A 11 -49.35 -15.77 -16.48
C ARG A 11 -48.54 -14.47 -16.57
N ALA A 12 -47.38 -14.41 -15.93
CA ALA A 12 -46.48 -13.25 -16.01
C ALA A 12 -45.97 -13.02 -17.44
N ILE A 13 -45.63 -14.11 -18.15
CA ILE A 13 -45.19 -14.05 -19.54
C ILE A 13 -46.36 -13.65 -20.46
N SER A 14 -47.53 -14.27 -20.31
CA SER A 14 -48.65 -14.06 -21.24
C SER A 14 -49.36 -12.72 -21.05
N ALA A 15 -49.55 -12.26 -19.81
CA ALA A 15 -50.32 -11.05 -19.53
C ALA A 15 -49.46 -9.78 -19.48
N TYR A 16 -48.19 -9.91 -19.09
CA TYR A 16 -47.31 -8.75 -18.81
C TYR A 16 -46.03 -8.73 -19.64
N ASN A 17 -45.81 -9.73 -20.52
CA ASN A 17 -44.58 -9.91 -21.29
C ASN A 17 -43.32 -9.83 -20.40
N TRP A 18 -43.40 -10.43 -19.20
CA TRP A 18 -42.34 -10.34 -18.20
C TRP A 18 -41.74 -11.72 -17.94
N THR A 19 -40.43 -11.85 -18.14
CA THR A 19 -39.66 -13.03 -17.72
C THR A 19 -38.94 -12.74 -16.40
N ILE A 20 -39.24 -13.52 -15.35
CA ILE A 20 -38.58 -13.38 -14.05
C ILE A 20 -37.15 -13.88 -14.17
N TYR A 21 -36.19 -12.98 -14.28
CA TYR A 21 -34.77 -13.35 -14.27
C TYR A 21 -34.37 -13.90 -12.88
N PRO A 22 -33.34 -14.77 -12.79
CA PRO A 22 -32.90 -15.38 -11.54
C PRO A 22 -32.64 -14.38 -10.40
N GLN A 23 -32.14 -13.18 -10.72
CA GLN A 23 -31.90 -12.09 -9.79
C GLN A 23 -33.18 -11.47 -9.19
N PHE A 24 -34.33 -11.68 -9.83
CA PHE A 24 -35.65 -11.25 -9.36
C PHE A 24 -36.43 -12.38 -8.70
N ARG A 25 -35.83 -13.57 -8.47
CA ARG A 25 -36.48 -14.58 -7.64
C ARG A 25 -36.67 -13.99 -6.24
N HIS A 26 -37.93 -13.71 -5.92
CA HIS A 26 -38.30 -13.18 -4.62
C HIS A 26 -37.82 -14.14 -3.52
N ASN A 27 -37.28 -13.56 -2.45
CA ASN A 27 -36.94 -14.33 -1.26
C ASN A 27 -38.23 -14.99 -0.74
N LEU A 28 -38.31 -16.32 -0.84
CA LEU A 28 -39.50 -17.08 -0.46
C LEU A 28 -39.94 -16.77 0.98
N LEU A 29 -39.00 -16.50 1.88
CA LEU A 29 -39.29 -16.11 3.26
C LEU A 29 -39.96 -14.74 3.38
N SER A 30 -39.58 -13.81 2.51
CA SER A 30 -40.20 -12.48 2.49
C SER A 30 -41.60 -12.56 1.90
N LEU A 31 -41.78 -13.39 0.86
CA LEU A 31 -43.08 -13.61 0.24
C LEU A 31 -44.06 -14.29 1.21
N SER A 32 -43.63 -15.36 1.87
CA SER A 32 -44.47 -16.07 2.84
C SER A 32 -44.85 -15.20 4.05
N ALA A 33 -43.92 -14.35 4.51
CA ALA A 33 -44.23 -13.38 5.55
C ALA A 33 -45.27 -12.36 5.08
N TYR A 34 -45.15 -11.87 3.83
CA TYR A 34 -46.11 -10.96 3.22
C TYR A 34 -47.50 -11.59 3.09
N GLU A 35 -47.59 -12.82 2.57
CA GLU A 35 -48.85 -13.57 2.45
C GLU A 35 -49.54 -13.74 3.80
N THR A 36 -48.76 -13.99 4.86
CA THR A 36 -49.28 -14.14 6.22
C THR A 36 -49.95 -12.84 6.69
N VAL A 37 -49.25 -11.69 6.58
CA VAL A 37 -49.83 -10.39 6.97
C VAL A 37 -51.00 -10.01 6.07
N LEU A 38 -50.93 -10.33 4.78
CA LEU A 38 -52.01 -10.04 3.82
C LEU A 38 -53.29 -10.79 4.18
N ASN A 39 -53.17 -12.08 4.49
CA ASN A 39 -54.31 -12.90 4.90
C ASN A 39 -54.91 -12.40 6.22
N GLU A 40 -54.09 -12.06 7.21
CA GLU A 40 -54.53 -11.47 8.49
C GLU A 40 -55.26 -10.14 8.29
N SER A 41 -54.85 -9.36 7.28
CA SER A 41 -55.37 -8.01 7.05
C SER A 41 -56.50 -7.96 6.03
N TYR A 42 -56.90 -9.11 5.46
CA TYR A 42 -57.72 -9.16 4.26
C TYR A 42 -59.04 -8.41 4.38
N GLY A 43 -59.72 -8.53 5.53
CA GLY A 43 -61.01 -7.87 5.79
C GLY A 43 -60.93 -6.35 6.00
N GLU A 44 -59.74 -5.79 6.21
CA GLU A 44 -59.54 -4.37 6.51
C GLU A 44 -58.76 -3.64 5.41
N LEU A 45 -58.36 -4.36 4.35
CA LEU A 45 -57.49 -3.84 3.28
C LEU A 45 -57.98 -2.54 2.65
N GLU A 46 -59.30 -2.38 2.48
CA GLU A 46 -59.90 -1.19 1.86
C GLU A 46 -59.70 0.10 2.68
N HIS A 47 -59.59 -0.03 4.01
CA HIS A 47 -59.44 1.10 4.93
C HIS A 47 -58.04 1.21 5.52
N LEU A 48 -57.13 0.29 5.18
CA LEU A 48 -55.80 0.23 5.75
C LEU A 48 -54.82 1.08 4.94
N SER A 49 -54.16 2.03 5.61
CA SER A 49 -53.07 2.77 4.96
C SER A 49 -51.86 1.85 4.75
N GLY A 50 -51.06 2.10 3.72
CA GLY A 50 -49.83 1.32 3.48
C GLY A 50 -48.84 1.38 4.65
N ARG A 51 -48.84 2.48 5.42
CA ARG A 51 -48.05 2.61 6.65
C ARG A 51 -48.56 1.68 7.75
N ASP A 52 -49.87 1.61 7.94
CA ASP A 52 -50.46 0.76 8.98
C ASP A 52 -50.36 -0.72 8.60
N PHE A 53 -50.44 -1.04 7.31
CA PHE A 53 -50.09 -2.36 6.80
C PHE A 53 -48.62 -2.72 7.09
N ALA A 54 -47.68 -1.82 6.79
CA ALA A 54 -46.25 -2.06 7.04
C ALA A 54 -45.93 -2.25 8.54
N LYS A 55 -46.61 -1.52 9.43
CA LYS A 55 -46.45 -1.68 10.88
C LYS A 55 -46.84 -3.07 11.39
N ARG A 56 -47.74 -3.80 10.70
CA ARG A 56 -48.09 -5.18 11.06
C ARG A 56 -46.95 -6.17 10.91
N PHE A 57 -45.85 -5.77 10.24
CA PHE A 57 -44.63 -6.56 10.13
C PHE A 57 -43.65 -6.35 11.28
N TRP A 58 -43.83 -5.33 12.12
CA TRP A 58 -42.85 -4.95 13.15
C TRP A 58 -43.00 -5.79 14.42
N SER A 59 -41.89 -6.03 15.12
CA SER A 59 -41.83 -6.69 16.43
C SER A 59 -42.58 -8.03 16.51
N ARG A 60 -42.44 -8.89 15.49
CA ARG A 60 -43.13 -10.19 15.44
C ARG A 60 -42.24 -11.31 14.91
N THR A 61 -42.64 -12.54 15.25
CA THR A 61 -42.03 -13.77 14.75
C THR A 61 -42.98 -14.42 13.76
N PHE A 62 -42.54 -14.54 12.51
CA PHE A 62 -43.21 -15.28 11.44
C PHE A 62 -42.81 -16.73 11.51
N ARG A 63 -43.76 -17.63 11.81
CA ARG A 63 -43.55 -19.08 11.73
C ARG A 63 -43.78 -19.54 10.30
N LEU A 64 -42.69 -19.77 9.57
CA LEU A 64 -42.74 -20.15 8.17
C LEU A 64 -42.36 -21.62 8.02
N PRO A 65 -42.88 -22.35 7.01
CA PRO A 65 -42.57 -23.78 6.83
C PRO A 65 -41.07 -24.10 6.72
N SER A 66 -40.27 -23.15 6.24
CA SER A 66 -38.82 -23.33 6.07
C SER A 66 -38.01 -22.95 7.31
N ARG A 67 -38.34 -21.83 7.97
CA ARG A 67 -37.76 -21.39 9.25
C ARG A 67 -38.53 -20.22 9.84
N ASP A 68 -38.43 -20.07 11.15
CA ASP A 68 -38.94 -18.88 11.81
C ASP A 68 -38.14 -17.63 11.41
N ARG A 69 -38.83 -16.49 11.30
CA ARG A 69 -38.23 -15.21 10.97
C ARG A 69 -38.75 -14.12 11.89
N GLU A 70 -37.82 -13.45 12.57
CA GLU A 70 -38.14 -12.39 13.53
C GLU A 70 -37.87 -11.02 12.92
N THR A 71 -38.64 -10.03 13.37
CA THR A 71 -38.45 -8.62 13.01
C THR A 71 -38.26 -7.77 14.26
N THR A 72 -37.42 -6.74 14.13
CA THR A 72 -37.21 -5.74 15.18
C THR A 72 -38.40 -4.81 15.31
N GLU A 73 -38.39 -3.97 16.35
CA GLU A 73 -39.39 -2.92 16.60
C GLU A 73 -39.57 -1.94 15.42
N VAL A 74 -38.55 -1.76 14.58
CA VAL A 74 -38.57 -0.88 13.40
C VAL A 74 -38.89 -1.66 12.10
N GLY A 75 -39.10 -2.99 12.20
CA GLY A 75 -39.41 -3.85 11.06
C GLY A 75 -38.21 -4.39 10.29
N TYR A 76 -36.99 -4.23 10.82
CA TYR A 76 -35.82 -4.87 10.21
C TYR A 76 -35.80 -6.37 10.54
N PRO A 77 -35.34 -7.22 9.63
CA PRO A 77 -35.18 -8.64 9.93
C PRO A 77 -34.06 -8.83 10.97
N VAL A 78 -34.34 -9.66 11.99
CA VAL A 78 -33.31 -10.11 12.94
C VAL A 78 -32.44 -11.15 12.25
N ALA A 79 -31.12 -10.94 12.28
CA ALA A 79 -30.14 -11.78 11.59
C ALA A 79 -29.13 -12.38 12.58
N HIS A 80 -29.44 -13.56 13.12
CA HIS A 80 -28.47 -14.32 13.92
C HIS A 80 -27.33 -14.82 13.03
N ILE A 81 -26.09 -14.75 13.53
CA ILE A 81 -24.89 -15.15 12.79
C ILE A 81 -24.37 -16.45 13.37
N TRP A 82 -24.12 -17.43 12.50
CA TRP A 82 -23.53 -18.71 12.89
C TRP A 82 -22.05 -18.69 12.55
N ILE A 83 -21.21 -18.82 13.58
CA ILE A 83 -19.76 -18.93 13.41
C ILE A 83 -19.46 -20.41 13.29
N LYS A 84 -18.80 -20.77 12.19
CA LYS A 84 -18.45 -22.15 11.88
C LYS A 84 -16.94 -22.29 11.85
N GLN A 85 -16.46 -23.40 12.38
CA GLN A 85 -15.07 -23.80 12.34
C GLN A 85 -14.90 -25.04 11.46
N PHE A 86 -13.81 -25.08 10.71
CA PHE A 86 -13.45 -26.26 9.94
C PHE A 86 -13.04 -27.39 10.87
N ASP A 87 -13.70 -28.54 10.73
CA ASP A 87 -13.38 -29.76 11.43
C ASP A 87 -12.57 -30.68 10.50
N PRO A 88 -11.29 -30.99 10.83
CA PRO A 88 -10.45 -31.84 9.99
C PRO A 88 -10.95 -33.28 9.90
N ASP A 89 -11.61 -33.79 10.95
CA ASP A 89 -12.06 -35.20 11.00
C ASP A 89 -13.23 -35.44 10.04
N THR A 90 -14.16 -34.49 9.97
CA THR A 90 -15.35 -34.56 9.10
C THR A 90 -15.16 -33.82 7.77
N SER A 91 -14.08 -33.06 7.62
CA SER A 91 -13.78 -32.19 6.48
C SER A 91 -14.92 -31.21 6.15
N ARG A 92 -15.60 -30.69 7.18
CA ARG A 92 -16.78 -29.80 7.07
C ARG A 92 -16.69 -28.62 8.04
N PHE A 93 -17.39 -27.55 7.70
CA PHE A 93 -17.58 -26.41 8.60
C PHE A 93 -18.75 -26.67 9.55
N LEU A 94 -18.44 -26.86 10.83
CA LEU A 94 -19.42 -27.12 11.88
C LEU A 94 -19.66 -25.86 12.72
N PRO A 95 -20.89 -25.61 13.18
CA PRO A 95 -21.18 -24.48 14.06
C PRO A 95 -20.47 -24.65 15.39
N VAL A 96 -19.85 -23.57 15.87
CA VAL A 96 -19.17 -23.52 17.17
C VAL A 96 -19.74 -22.44 18.07
N LEU A 97 -20.25 -21.35 17.49
CA LEU A 97 -20.85 -20.24 18.22
C LEU A 97 -22.01 -19.66 17.42
N LYS A 98 -22.99 -19.10 18.12
CA LYS A 98 -24.10 -18.34 17.55
C LYS A 98 -24.03 -16.93 18.12
N TYR A 99 -24.00 -15.92 17.27
CA TYR A 99 -24.28 -14.55 17.67
C TYR A 99 -25.78 -14.33 17.68
N ASP A 100 -26.34 -14.07 18.85
CA ASP A 100 -27.72 -13.63 18.97
C ASP A 100 -27.80 -12.12 18.77
N ALA A 101 -28.44 -11.71 17.66
CA ALA A 101 -28.61 -10.32 17.30
C ALA A 101 -29.55 -9.55 18.23
N LEU A 102 -30.43 -10.23 18.98
CA LEU A 102 -31.31 -9.58 19.95
C LEU A 102 -30.57 -9.27 21.26
N SER A 103 -29.86 -10.25 21.82
CA SER A 103 -29.07 -10.05 23.03
C SER A 103 -27.75 -9.33 22.78
N GLY A 104 -27.28 -9.30 21.54
CA GLY A 104 -25.98 -8.78 21.13
C GLY A 104 -24.81 -9.63 21.64
N ARG A 105 -25.07 -10.90 22.00
CA ARG A 105 -24.08 -11.78 22.65
C ARG A 105 -23.67 -12.93 21.76
N LEU A 106 -22.43 -13.36 21.97
CA LEU A 106 -21.91 -14.61 21.44
C LEU A 106 -22.29 -15.72 22.41
N GLU A 107 -23.03 -16.69 21.93
CA GLU A 107 -23.55 -17.79 22.74
C GLU A 107 -23.09 -19.13 22.17
N GLN A 108 -22.87 -20.07 23.08
CA GLN A 108 -22.66 -21.45 22.70
C GLN A 108 -24.01 -22.10 22.50
N CYS A 109 -24.30 -22.51 21.26
CA CYS A 109 -25.58 -23.14 20.95
C CYS A 109 -25.60 -24.60 21.41
N SER A 110 -26.80 -25.18 21.60
CA SER A 110 -26.96 -26.58 22.04
C SER A 110 -26.21 -27.58 21.15
N ASP A 111 -26.19 -27.31 19.84
CA ASP A 111 -25.63 -28.20 18.84
C ASP A 111 -24.21 -27.77 18.42
N CYS A 112 -23.64 -26.78 19.10
CA CYS A 112 -22.33 -26.22 18.77
C CYS A 112 -21.22 -27.07 19.38
N ARG A 113 -20.18 -27.35 18.59
CA ARG A 113 -18.93 -27.87 19.15
C ARG A 113 -18.17 -26.77 19.89
N ASN A 114 -17.29 -27.19 20.81
CA ASN A 114 -16.31 -26.29 21.41
C ASN A 114 -15.36 -25.76 20.32
N VAL A 115 -14.96 -24.50 20.44
CA VAL A 115 -13.93 -23.91 19.58
C VAL A 115 -12.59 -24.58 19.88
N THR A 116 -11.94 -25.10 18.85
CA THR A 116 -10.63 -25.74 18.97
C THR A 116 -9.56 -24.92 18.27
N TRP A 117 -8.46 -24.60 18.95
CA TRP A 117 -7.34 -23.88 18.35
C TRP A 117 -6.20 -24.85 18.03
N PRO A 118 -5.60 -24.78 16.83
CA PRO A 118 -4.42 -25.57 16.52
C PRO A 118 -3.29 -25.23 17.50
N ARG A 119 -2.74 -26.25 18.17
CA ARG A 119 -1.63 -26.14 19.14
C ARG A 119 -1.95 -25.46 20.49
N GLY A 120 -3.22 -25.34 20.89
CA GLY A 120 -3.52 -24.85 22.23
C GLY A 120 -5.00 -24.60 22.51
N THR A 121 -5.27 -24.00 23.67
CA THR A 121 -6.61 -23.64 24.13
C THR A 121 -6.98 -22.18 23.85
N PHE A 122 -6.03 -21.35 23.42
CA PHE A 122 -6.20 -19.91 23.27
C PHE A 122 -6.10 -19.48 21.79
N PRO A 123 -6.93 -18.51 21.32
CA PRO A 123 -6.79 -17.96 19.98
C PRO A 123 -5.38 -17.42 19.75
N PRO A 124 -4.87 -17.49 18.51
CA PRO A 124 -3.62 -16.81 18.19
C PRO A 124 -3.75 -15.31 18.49
N PRO A 125 -2.66 -14.67 18.95
CA PRO A 125 -2.68 -13.23 19.20
C PRO A 125 -3.00 -12.48 17.90
N VAL A 126 -3.73 -11.38 18.03
CA VAL A 126 -4.12 -10.52 16.89
C VAL A 126 -2.89 -9.94 16.20
N VAL A 127 -1.87 -9.58 16.98
CA VAL A 127 -0.59 -9.07 16.49
C VAL A 127 0.44 -10.19 16.53
N PRO A 128 1.20 -10.45 15.44
CA PRO A 128 2.30 -11.39 15.46
C PRO A 128 3.36 -11.02 16.49
N VAL A 129 4.04 -12.00 17.07
CA VAL A 129 5.06 -11.79 18.13
C VAL A 129 6.17 -10.84 17.68
N CYS A 130 6.57 -10.88 16.41
CA CYS A 130 7.60 -10.00 15.85
C CYS A 130 7.05 -8.69 15.26
N GLY A 131 5.77 -8.39 15.45
CA GLY A 131 5.10 -7.29 14.77
C GLY A 131 4.69 -7.66 13.34
N TYR A 132 3.94 -6.76 12.69
CA TYR A 132 3.40 -7.04 11.34
C TYR A 132 4.48 -7.01 10.26
N HIS A 133 5.55 -6.25 10.49
CA HIS A 133 6.67 -6.00 9.58
C HIS A 133 8.01 -6.45 10.16
N HIS A 134 8.00 -7.35 11.15
CA HIS A 134 9.20 -7.84 11.83
C HIS A 134 9.96 -6.77 12.65
N GLU A 135 9.29 -5.65 12.96
CA GLU A 135 9.86 -4.49 13.65
C GLU A 135 10.29 -4.78 15.09
N LEU A 136 9.65 -5.74 15.76
CA LEU A 136 9.96 -6.08 17.16
C LEU A 136 11.15 -7.04 17.28
N CYS A 137 11.48 -7.77 16.21
CA CYS A 137 12.54 -8.79 16.20
C CYS A 137 13.81 -8.32 15.49
N GLN A 138 13.98 -7.00 15.31
CA GLN A 138 15.02 -6.37 14.50
C GLN A 138 16.39 -6.36 15.22
N GLU A 139 16.97 -7.54 15.46
CA GLU A 139 18.34 -7.66 15.98
C GLU A 139 19.41 -7.47 14.88
N GLN A 140 19.06 -7.71 13.61
CA GLN A 140 20.02 -7.74 12.52
C GLN A 140 20.48 -6.35 12.07
N ASP A 141 19.64 -5.32 12.20
CA ASP A 141 19.99 -3.97 11.73
C ASP A 141 21.05 -3.29 12.58
N ARG A 142 21.13 -3.58 13.88
CA ARG A 142 22.17 -3.01 14.75
C ARG A 142 23.58 -3.33 14.25
N ARG A 143 23.80 -4.54 13.72
CA ARG A 143 25.10 -4.94 13.15
C ARG A 143 25.39 -4.24 11.83
N HIS A 144 24.38 -4.08 10.98
CA HIS A 144 24.52 -3.37 9.70
C HIS A 144 24.81 -1.88 9.92
N PHE A 145 24.08 -1.22 10.84
CA PHE A 145 24.34 0.17 11.19
C PHE A 145 25.73 0.38 11.83
N ALA A 146 26.19 -0.56 12.67
CA ALA A 146 27.54 -0.50 13.24
C ALA A 146 28.65 -0.62 12.18
N LEU A 147 28.48 -1.54 11.22
CA LEU A 147 29.43 -1.72 10.11
C LEU A 147 29.46 -0.49 9.18
N ILE A 148 28.31 0.05 8.83
CA ILE A 148 28.20 1.28 8.02
C ILE A 148 28.86 2.46 8.77
N GLY A 149 28.61 2.58 10.07
CA GLY A 149 29.22 3.62 10.91
C GLY A 149 30.75 3.51 10.96
N ALA A 150 31.29 2.29 11.10
CA ALA A 150 32.73 2.05 11.11
C ALA A 150 33.39 2.42 9.77
N LEU A 151 32.78 2.03 8.64
CA LEU A 151 33.26 2.38 7.30
C LEU A 151 33.25 3.90 7.07
N ALA A 152 32.18 4.58 7.47
CA ALA A 152 32.10 6.04 7.40
C ALA A 152 33.18 6.73 8.24
N GLY A 153 33.47 6.21 9.44
CA GLY A 153 34.53 6.71 10.31
C GLY A 153 35.93 6.59 9.67
N VAL A 154 36.24 5.43 9.09
CA VAL A 154 37.54 5.22 8.40
C VAL A 154 37.69 6.20 7.23
N MET A 155 36.65 6.38 6.42
CA MET A 155 36.66 7.32 5.30
C MET A 155 36.90 8.77 5.77
N ALA A 156 36.29 9.18 6.88
CA ALA A 156 36.51 10.52 7.45
C ALA A 156 37.97 10.72 7.91
N VAL A 157 38.61 9.72 8.51
CA VAL A 157 40.01 9.79 8.93
C VAL A 157 40.94 9.89 7.72
N ILE A 158 40.70 9.12 6.66
CA ILE A 158 41.49 9.18 5.43
C ILE A 158 41.38 10.57 4.79
N LEU A 159 40.17 11.13 4.71
CA LEU A 159 39.95 12.47 4.16
C LEU A 159 40.66 13.56 4.98
N THR A 160 40.57 13.52 6.30
CA THR A 160 41.25 14.50 7.16
C THR A 160 42.78 14.39 7.06
N ALA A 161 43.32 13.17 7.02
CA ALA A 161 44.74 12.92 6.79
C ALA A 161 45.20 13.43 5.41
N ALA A 162 44.44 13.16 4.34
CA ALA A 162 44.74 13.66 3.00
C ALA A 162 44.74 15.19 2.93
N ILE A 163 43.77 15.84 3.57
CA ILE A 163 43.72 17.31 3.68
C ILE A 163 44.94 17.83 4.44
N TYR A 164 45.28 17.19 5.56
CA TYR A 164 46.43 17.59 6.38
C TYR A 164 47.75 17.44 5.62
N ILE A 165 47.97 16.31 4.96
CA ILE A 165 49.15 16.03 4.14
C ILE A 165 49.24 17.04 2.99
N ASN A 166 48.14 17.30 2.27
CA ASN A 166 48.11 18.28 1.19
C ASN A 166 48.50 19.69 1.69
N ARG A 167 47.93 20.12 2.82
CA ARG A 167 48.30 21.41 3.45
C ARG A 167 49.77 21.44 3.88
N PHE A 168 50.30 20.34 4.39
CA PHE A 168 51.70 20.21 4.78
C PHE A 168 52.65 20.27 3.58
N LEU A 169 52.31 19.59 2.47
CA LEU A 169 53.09 19.63 1.23
C LEU A 169 53.08 21.02 0.60
N ILE A 170 51.94 21.71 0.56
CA ILE A 170 51.84 23.10 0.06
C ILE A 170 52.69 24.04 0.95
N ARG A 171 52.65 23.88 2.27
CA ARG A 171 53.50 24.66 3.19
C ARG A 171 54.99 24.40 2.97
N LYS A 172 55.39 23.15 2.76
CA LYS A 172 56.78 22.79 2.42
C LYS A 172 57.23 23.34 1.06
N ALA A 173 56.34 23.30 0.06
CA ALA A 173 56.61 23.92 -1.24
C ALA A 173 56.74 25.46 -1.13
N GLY A 174 55.97 26.08 -0.23
CA GLY A 174 56.08 27.50 0.10
C GLY A 174 57.34 27.88 0.89
N THR A 175 58.03 26.91 1.53
CA THR A 175 59.33 27.12 2.18
C THR A 175 60.53 26.90 1.26
N ASN A 176 60.32 26.57 -0.01
CA ASN A 176 61.39 26.62 -1.02
C ASN A 176 61.56 28.04 -1.60
N THR A 177 61.39 29.06 -0.76
CA THR A 177 62.10 30.31 -0.94
C THR A 177 63.55 30.05 -0.56
N GLY A 178 64.32 29.48 -1.50
CA GLY A 178 65.71 29.89 -1.60
C GLY A 178 65.72 31.42 -1.55
N PRO A 179 66.66 32.05 -0.83
CA PRO A 179 66.63 33.49 -0.70
C PRO A 179 66.54 34.10 -2.10
N TRP A 180 65.73 35.13 -2.30
CA TRP A 180 65.33 35.68 -3.62
C TRP A 180 66.51 36.10 -4.54
N TRP A 181 67.74 36.03 -4.03
CA TRP A 181 68.99 36.25 -4.75
C TRP A 181 69.69 34.97 -5.26
N LEU A 182 69.20 33.77 -4.96
CA LEU A 182 69.69 32.51 -5.57
C LEU A 182 68.90 32.22 -6.85
N LEU A 183 69.44 32.67 -7.99
CA LEU A 183 68.95 32.19 -9.29
C LEU A 183 69.36 30.73 -9.47
N ASP A 184 68.37 29.88 -9.75
CA ASP A 184 68.55 28.48 -10.12
C ASP A 184 69.48 28.37 -11.35
N ASP A 185 70.37 27.37 -11.37
CA ASP A 185 71.43 27.23 -12.40
C ASP A 185 70.84 27.00 -13.81
N SER A 186 69.57 26.55 -13.84
CA SER A 186 68.71 26.44 -15.02
C SER A 186 68.41 27.79 -15.70
N LEU A 187 68.42 28.91 -14.96
CA LEU A 187 68.19 30.26 -15.48
C LEU A 187 69.48 30.93 -15.99
N ARG A 188 70.67 30.52 -15.51
CA ARG A 188 71.96 31.02 -16.00
C ARG A 188 72.28 30.49 -17.40
N THR A 189 71.89 29.26 -17.70
CA THR A 189 72.09 28.64 -19.01
C THR A 189 71.03 29.04 -20.04
N ALA A 190 69.81 29.36 -19.61
CA ALA A 190 68.74 29.87 -20.48
C ALA A 190 69.09 31.25 -21.10
N GLY A 191 69.72 32.14 -20.34
CA GLY A 191 70.12 33.47 -20.82
C GLY A 191 71.25 33.46 -21.88
N MET A 192 72.14 32.46 -21.84
CA MET A 192 73.20 32.32 -22.85
C MET A 192 72.69 31.72 -24.18
N LYS A 193 71.70 30.83 -24.14
CA LYS A 193 71.07 30.29 -25.37
C LYS A 193 70.27 31.37 -26.10
N GLN A 194 69.48 32.20 -25.39
CA GLN A 194 68.72 33.28 -26.02
C GLN A 194 69.62 34.36 -26.67
N LYS A 195 70.78 34.70 -26.08
CA LYS A 195 71.72 35.68 -26.66
C LYS A 195 72.42 35.16 -27.93
N LYS A 196 72.60 33.84 -28.07
CA LYS A 196 73.13 33.21 -29.29
C LYS A 196 72.05 33.09 -30.36
N GLN A 197 70.81 32.73 -30.00
CA GLN A 197 69.68 32.64 -30.92
C GLN A 197 69.24 34.01 -31.47
N ARG A 198 69.23 35.07 -30.64
CA ARG A 198 68.93 36.45 -31.10
C ARG A 198 69.96 37.00 -32.09
N ARG A 199 71.27 36.73 -31.90
CA ARG A 199 72.30 37.14 -32.88
C ARG A 199 72.26 36.38 -34.21
N LEU A 200 71.66 35.18 -34.23
CA LEU A 200 71.43 34.40 -35.45
C LEU A 200 70.13 34.85 -36.14
N SER A 201 69.07 35.12 -35.39
CA SER A 201 67.79 35.62 -35.92
C SER A 201 67.86 37.06 -36.47
N ASP A 202 68.65 37.95 -35.87
CA ASP A 202 68.85 39.33 -36.39
C ASP A 202 69.72 39.36 -37.67
N LYS A 203 70.39 38.25 -38.02
CA LYS A 203 71.12 38.12 -39.30
C LYS A 203 70.26 37.56 -40.44
N GLU A 204 69.08 37.01 -40.15
CA GLU A 204 68.26 36.28 -41.11
C GLU A 204 66.96 37.01 -41.48
N TYR A 205 66.57 38.07 -40.74
CA TYR A 205 65.32 38.81 -40.97
C TYR A 205 65.50 40.20 -41.62
N THR A 206 66.67 40.49 -42.21
CA THR A 206 66.89 41.66 -43.09
C THR A 206 66.55 41.38 -44.57
N VAL A 207 65.74 40.36 -44.85
CA VAL A 207 65.43 39.94 -46.22
C VAL A 207 63.93 39.64 -46.36
N HIS A 208 63.21 40.59 -46.99
CA HIS A 208 61.85 40.53 -47.57
C HIS A 208 60.63 40.62 -46.61
N THR A 209 59.99 41.79 -46.43
CA THR A 209 58.97 42.48 -47.26
C THR A 209 57.65 41.73 -47.54
N HIS A 210 56.59 42.21 -46.87
CA HIS A 210 55.26 42.60 -47.37
C HIS A 210 54.28 41.58 -47.98
N ASN A 211 53.00 41.78 -47.59
CA ASN A 211 51.71 41.30 -48.14
C ASN A 211 51.20 39.97 -47.55
N THR A 212 49.95 39.80 -47.08
CA THR A 212 48.66 40.46 -47.31
C THR A 212 47.65 40.12 -46.19
N ILE A 213 46.73 41.07 -45.91
CA ILE A 213 45.49 41.04 -45.07
C ILE A 213 44.38 40.37 -45.96
N PRO A 214 43.30 39.69 -45.48
CA PRO A 214 42.34 40.24 -44.52
C PRO A 214 41.53 39.35 -43.55
N GLU A 215 41.01 40.07 -42.54
CA GLU A 215 39.71 40.02 -41.86
C GLU A 215 38.84 38.75 -41.88
N ALA A 216 38.41 38.35 -40.67
CA ALA A 216 36.98 38.20 -40.38
C ALA A 216 36.72 38.38 -38.88
N SER A 217 35.93 39.41 -38.59
CA SER A 217 35.10 39.68 -37.43
C SER A 217 34.07 38.53 -37.24
N ILE A 218 33.35 38.33 -36.12
CA ILE A 218 32.42 39.23 -35.43
C ILE A 218 31.68 38.39 -34.34
N LEU A 219 31.32 39.03 -33.21
CA LEU A 219 30.11 38.87 -32.35
C LEU A 219 29.87 37.56 -31.55
N THR A 220 29.96 37.64 -30.21
CA THR A 220 28.88 37.81 -29.19
C THR A 220 27.98 36.58 -29.00
N VAL A 221 27.52 36.22 -27.80
CA VAL A 221 26.44 36.87 -27.05
C VAL A 221 26.45 36.35 -25.60
N LYS A 222 26.04 37.23 -24.69
CA LYS A 222 25.58 36.90 -23.35
C LYS A 222 24.07 37.06 -23.32
#